data_AF-A0A942BIY9-F1
#
_entry.id   AF-A0A942BIY9-F1
#
_cell.length_a   1.000
_cell.length_b   1.000
_cell.length_c   1.000
_cell.angle_alpha   90.00
_cell.angle_beta   90.00
_cell.angle_gamma   90.00
#
_symmetry.space_group_name_H-M   'P 1'
#
loop_
_entity.id
_entity.type
_entity.pdbx_description
1 polymer ?
#
loop_
_entity_poly.entity_id
_entity_poly.type
_entity_poly.pdbx_seq_one_letter_code
_entity_poly.pdbx_strand_id
1 'polypeptide(L)' 'MTIPRGLEHVLNIDPEIMHGTLCFTGTRVPLTVLLDSLAEGIGLKEFLASYPSVTKEQAEAVLSWENNAIRQAAGLQLAG' A
#
# COMPACT_ATOMS: atom_id res chain seq x y z
N MET A 1 0.16 -5.47 -14.52
CA MET A 1 0.51 -4.91 -13.19
C MET A 1 1.51 -5.83 -12.52
N THR A 2 2.40 -5.30 -11.69
CA THR A 2 3.41 -6.07 -10.95
C THR A 2 3.40 -5.63 -9.48
N ILE A 3 3.59 -6.57 -8.57
CA ILE A 3 3.74 -6.26 -7.14
C ILE A 3 5.19 -5.81 -6.91
N PRO A 4 5.43 -4.66 -6.26
CA PRO A 4 6.79 -4.25 -5.95
C PRO A 4 7.50 -5.24 -5.02
N ARG A 5 8.82 -5.39 -5.21
CA ARG A 5 9.63 -6.25 -4.35
C ARG A 5 9.54 -5.81 -2.90
N GLY A 6 9.30 -6.75 -1.98
CA GLY A 6 9.11 -6.51 -0.55
C GLY A 6 7.64 -6.33 -0.13
N LEU A 7 6.69 -6.31 -1.08
CA LEU A 7 5.25 -6.21 -0.80
C LEU A 7 4.47 -7.47 -1.19
N GLU A 8 5.13 -8.57 -1.53
CA GLU A 8 4.51 -9.81 -2.03
C GLU A 8 3.60 -10.50 -0.99
N HIS A 9 3.81 -10.22 0.30
CA HIS A 9 2.93 -10.68 1.38
C HIS A 9 1.87 -9.65 1.79
N VAL A 10 2.01 -8.41 1.33
CA VAL A 10 1.16 -7.26 1.70
C VAL A 10 0.09 -7.01 0.65
N LEU A 11 0.45 -7.17 -0.62
CA LEU A 11 -0.40 -6.94 -1.78
C LEU A 11 -0.54 -8.22 -2.58
N ASN A 12 -1.69 -8.36 -3.25
CA ASN A 12 -1.99 -9.47 -4.12
C ASN A 12 -2.64 -8.99 -5.43
N ILE A 13 -2.37 -9.73 -6.51
CA ILE A 13 -3.05 -9.60 -7.79
C ILE A 13 -3.65 -10.98 -8.08
N ASP A 14 -4.97 -11.07 -8.00
CA ASP A 14 -5.70 -12.31 -8.27
C ASP A 14 -6.80 -12.02 -9.29
N PRO A 15 -6.80 -12.66 -10.48
CA PRO A 15 -7.84 -12.47 -11.48
C PRO A 15 -9.27 -12.71 -10.96
N GLU A 16 -9.44 -13.57 -9.96
CA GLU A 16 -10.72 -13.89 -9.34
C GLU A 16 -11.15 -12.82 -8.31
N ILE A 17 -10.21 -11.99 -7.85
CA ILE A 17 -10.45 -10.89 -6.91
C ILE A 17 -10.38 -9.56 -7.65
N MET A 18 -11.50 -8.84 -7.71
CA MET A 18 -11.54 -7.49 -8.29
C MET A 18 -10.94 -7.43 -9.72
N HIS A 19 -11.10 -8.50 -10.51
CA HIS A 19 -10.58 -8.62 -11.89
C HIS A 19 -9.07 -8.37 -12.00
N GLY A 20 -8.29 -8.80 -11.00
CA GLY A 20 -6.83 -8.61 -10.98
C GLY A 20 -6.39 -7.21 -10.55
N THR A 21 -7.26 -6.42 -9.92
CA THR A 21 -6.85 -5.17 -9.28
C THR A 21 -5.85 -5.48 -8.15
N LEU A 22 -4.82 -4.63 -8.00
CA LEU A 22 -3.86 -4.73 -6.90
C LEU A 22 -4.53 -4.39 -5.57
N CYS A 23 -4.77 -5.41 -4.75
CA CYS A 23 -5.46 -5.29 -3.47
C CYS A 23 -4.53 -5.66 -2.31
N PHE A 24 -4.87 -5.23 -1.09
CA PHE A 24 -4.23 -5.77 0.12
C PHE A 24 -4.53 -7.27 0.24
N THR A 25 -3.50 -8.06 0.54
CA THR A 25 -3.61 -9.52 0.66
C THR A 25 -4.68 -9.90 1.66
N GLY A 26 -5.57 -10.82 1.27
CA GLY A 26 -6.69 -11.26 2.10
C GLY A 26 -7.90 -10.31 2.10
N THR A 27 -7.87 -9.25 1.30
CA THR A 27 -8.94 -8.25 1.22
C THR A 27 -9.42 -8.05 -0.22
N ARG A 28 -10.51 -7.29 -0.37
CA ARG A 28 -10.93 -6.72 -1.66
C ARG A 28 -10.68 -5.22 -1.74
N VAL A 29 -9.81 -4.68 -0.87
CA VAL A 29 -9.52 -3.24 -0.78
C VAL A 29 -8.36 -2.94 -1.72
N PRO A 30 -8.57 -2.16 -2.80
CA PRO A 30 -7.49 -1.77 -3.70
C PRO A 30 -6.44 -0.91 -3.00
N LEU A 31 -5.18 -1.05 -3.41
CA LEU A 31 -4.10 -0.17 -2.96
C LEU A 31 -4.43 1.32 -3.21
N THR A 32 -5.08 1.62 -4.35
CA THR A 32 -5.43 3.00 -4.72
C THR A 32 -6.31 3.67 -3.68
N VAL A 33 -7.19 2.93 -2.99
CA VAL A 33 -8.03 3.51 -1.94
C VAL A 33 -7.21 4.09 -0.79
N LEU A 34 -6.10 3.45 -0.40
CA LEU A 34 -5.19 4.01 0.60
C LEU A 34 -4.55 5.30 0.08
N LEU A 35 -4.03 5.28 -1.15
CA LEU A 35 -3.32 6.42 -1.74
C LEU A 35 -4.25 7.62 -1.95
N ASP A 36 -5.44 7.38 -2.50
CA ASP A 36 -6.46 8.40 -2.73
C ASP A 36 -6.95 8.99 -1.41
N SER A 37 -7.19 8.15 -0.39
CA SER A 37 -7.56 8.62 0.96
C SER A 37 -6.51 9.57 1.53
N LEU A 38 -5.23 9.19 1.48
CA LEU A 38 -4.14 10.02 1.98
C LEU A 38 -3.99 11.33 1.19
N ALA A 39 -4.19 11.28 -0.12
CA ALA A 39 -4.16 12.47 -0.99
C ALA A 39 -5.32 13.43 -0.68
N GLU A 40 -6.47 12.92 -0.26
CA GLU A 40 -7.62 13.70 0.21
C GLU A 40 -7.47 14.19 1.66
N GLY A 41 -6.35 13.88 2.33
CA GLY A 41 -6.07 14.29 3.71
C GLY A 41 -6.70 13.38 4.77
N ILE A 42 -7.27 12.24 4.37
CA ILE A 42 -7.78 11.23 5.29
C ILE A 42 -6.58 10.49 5.90
N GLY A 43 -6.43 10.58 7.22
CA GLY A 43 -5.27 9.99 7.90
C GLY A 43 -5.32 8.47 7.95
N LEU A 44 -4.17 7.82 8.15
CA LEU A 44 -4.07 6.36 8.25
C LEU A 44 -5.06 5.75 9.27
N LYS A 45 -5.26 6.40 10.41
CA LYS A 45 -6.20 5.95 11.43
C LYS A 45 -7.64 5.92 10.92
N GLU A 46 -8.04 6.93 10.15
CA GLU A 46 -9.39 7.05 9.59
C GLU A 46 -9.58 6.06 8.45
N PHE A 47 -8.58 5.89 7.58
CA PHE A 47 -8.56 4.84 6.58
C PHE A 47 -8.76 3.45 7.20
N LEU A 48 -8.02 3.12 8.26
CA LEU A 48 -8.14 1.82 8.94
C LEU A 48 -9.51 1.63 9.62
N ALA A 49 -10.15 2.73 10.06
CA ALA A 49 -11.52 2.68 10.58
C ALA A 49 -12.54 2.40 9.46
N SER A 50 -12.34 2.94 8.27
CA SER A 50 -13.18 2.68 7.08
C SER A 50 -12.93 1.30 6.46
N TYR A 51 -11.71 0.77 6.57
CA TYR A 51 -11.27 -0.49 5.96
C TYR A 51 -10.61 -1.42 7.00
N PRO A 52 -11.36 -1.92 7.99
CA PRO A 52 -10.80 -2.70 9.10
C PRO A 52 -10.25 -4.08 8.70
N SER A 53 -10.47 -4.51 7.45
CA SER A 53 -9.87 -5.73 6.91
C SER A 53 -8.41 -5.54 6.48
N VAL A 54 -7.97 -4.29 6.27
CA VAL A 54 -6.57 -3.96 6.03
C VAL A 54 -5.90 -3.81 7.38
N THR A 55 -4.81 -4.56 7.62
CA THR A 55 -4.08 -4.41 8.88
C THR A 55 -3.22 -3.14 8.86
N LYS A 56 -2.90 -2.63 10.05
CA LYS A 56 -2.01 -1.49 10.20
C LYS A 56 -0.65 -1.78 9.58
N GLU A 57 -0.11 -2.98 9.80
CA GLU A 57 1.19 -3.41 9.30
C GLU A 57 1.22 -3.46 7.78
N GLN A 58 0.12 -3.90 7.14
CA GLN A 58 -0.01 -3.88 5.69
C GLN A 58 0.06 -2.45 5.13
N ALA A 59 -0.72 -1.53 5.71
CA ALA A 59 -0.73 -0.15 5.27
C ALA A 59 0.63 0.54 5.51
N GLU A 60 1.24 0.34 6.68
CA GLU A 60 2.56 0.90 7.00
C GLU A 60 3.68 0.34 6.12
N ALA A 61 3.62 -0.94 5.75
CA ALA A 61 4.59 -1.55 4.82
C ALA A 61 4.56 -0.87 3.44
N VAL A 62 3.35 -0.57 2.92
CA VAL A 62 3.18 0.18 1.67
C VAL A 62 3.79 1.58 1.80
N LEU A 63 3.45 2.31 2.86
CA LEU A 63 3.95 3.68 3.07
C LEU A 63 5.47 3.73 3.25
N SER A 64 6.04 2.76 3.96
CA SER A 64 7.47 2.61 4.11
C SER A 64 8.14 2.33 2.77
N TRP A 65 7.57 1.41 1.97
CA TRP A 65 8.07 1.11 0.64
C TRP A 65 8.05 2.35 -0.26
N GLU A 66 6.94 3.09 -0.30
CA GLU A 66 6.79 4.32 -1.08
C GLU A 66 7.80 5.38 -0.67
N ASN A 67 7.94 5.64 0.64
CA ASN A 67 8.89 6.60 1.18
C ASN A 67 10.33 6.25 0.78
N ASN A 68 10.70 4.98 0.90
CA ASN A 68 12.03 4.50 0.51
C ASN A 68 12.25 4.58 -1.00
N ALA A 69 11.27 4.23 -1.82
CA ALA A 69 11.35 4.33 -3.27
C ALA A 69 11.56 5.78 -3.73
N ILE A 70 10.80 6.73 -3.15
CA ILE A 70 10.95 8.17 -3.42
C ILE A 70 12.34 8.66 -3.01
N ARG A 71 12.79 8.30 -1.79
CA ARG A 71 14.13 8.68 -1.31
C ARG A 71 15.23 8.15 -2.22
N GLN A 72 15.15 6.90 -2.63
CA GLN A 72 16.12 6.30 -3.52
C GLN A 72 16.13 7.00 -4.88
N ALA A 73 14.95 7.23 -5.48
CA ALA A 73 14.81 7.91 -6.76
C ALA A 73 15.33 9.36 -6.71
N ALA A 74 15.18 10.04 -5.57
CA ALA A 74 15.67 11.39 -5.34
C ALA A 74 17.14 11.45 -4.86
N GLY A 75 17.82 10.31 -4.69
CA GLY A 75 19.20 10.26 -4.18
C GLY A 75 19.35 10.67 -2.70
N LEU A 76 18.27 10.58 -1.91
CA LEU A 76 18.21 10.94 -0.49
C LEU A 76 18.65 9.79 0.44
N GLN A 77 19.43 8.83 -0.05
CA GLN A 77 19.97 7.76 0.80
C GLN A 77 20.86 8.40 1.87
N LEU A 78 20.56 8.19 3.14
CA LEU A 78 21.46 8.55 4.23
C LEU A 78 22.78 7.80 3.97
N ALA A 79 23.88 8.53 3.80
CA ALA A 79 25.20 7.95 3.97
C ALA A 79 25.16 7.21 5.33
N GLY A 80 25.47 5.91 5.31
CA GLY A 80 25.39 5.04 6.46
C GLY A 80 26.23 5.52 7.65
#